data_AF-A0A6A9T4X1-F1
#
_entry.id   AF-A0A6A9T4X1-F1
#
_cell.length_a   1.000
_cell.length_b   1.000
_cell.length_c   1.000
_cell.angle_alpha   90.00
_cell.angle_beta   90.00
_cell.angle_gamma   90.00
#
_symmetry.space_group_name_H-M   'P 1'
#
loop_
_entity.id
_entity.type
_entity.pdbx_description
1 polymer ?
#
loop_
_entity_poly.entity_id
_entity_poly.type
_entity_poly.pdbx_seq_one_letter_code
_entity_poly.pdbx_strand_id
1 'polypeptide(L)'
;MVTEIDLRDSSPHEFPDRIYAALDETETGVEVLVIADRDIDAHLIQYQIERDCALDWAHEDPDAEPREVRVSKQEPLGDDELGTFDVRDLIPQRRHEVLLDTFDRLGPGEGFVLVNDHDPKPLYYELRSMHGDVIEWEYASRGSGEWRVEIVKTDASIADDEGVITRYDVREIPKPDRHETIHHRYGMIPDGETMELIAPHEPQPLRREFREQYGDAFDWEVVEEEPGRCRVQITKAERSDATSDGEEPTSATADNDGVSAEASDEIPESAAELDVRDLPPAQRHEKIFKAYADLDDGEGFTLVNDHDPKPLYHQFDAEAGPEFYWQYRKRDPGEFRVLIGKTETHSGEPTVSEDPNAPF
;
A
#
# COMPACT_ATOMS: atom_id res chain seq x y z
N MET A 1 36.15 7.47 -22.75
CA MET A 1 36.59 6.70 -21.58
C MET A 1 35.55 7.00 -20.53
N VAL A 2 34.86 5.98 -20.02
CA VAL A 2 33.90 6.16 -18.94
C VAL A 2 34.72 6.40 -17.68
N THR A 3 34.43 7.48 -16.95
CA THR A 3 35.04 7.71 -15.64
C THR A 3 34.41 6.72 -14.66
N GLU A 4 35.23 5.90 -13.99
CA GLU A 4 34.74 4.90 -13.03
C GLU A 4 35.10 5.32 -11.61
N ILE A 5 34.14 5.28 -10.71
CA ILE A 5 34.30 5.54 -9.28
C ILE A 5 33.91 4.29 -8.50
N ASP A 6 34.88 3.73 -7.77
CA ASP A 6 34.62 2.62 -6.84
C ASP A 6 34.52 3.15 -5.41
N LEU A 7 33.34 2.96 -4.80
CA LEU A 7 32.97 3.40 -3.46
C LEU A 7 32.89 2.24 -2.45
N ARG A 8 33.08 0.98 -2.86
CA ARG A 8 32.87 -0.21 -2.00
C ARG A 8 33.74 -0.24 -0.75
N ASP A 9 34.93 0.34 -0.82
CA ASP A 9 35.86 0.44 0.32
C ASP A 9 35.78 1.80 1.04
N SER A 10 34.84 2.67 0.67
CA SER A 10 34.67 4.02 1.25
C SER A 10 33.65 4.01 2.37
N SER A 11 33.81 4.92 3.33
CA SER A 11 32.75 5.13 4.31
C SER A 11 31.54 5.84 3.66
N PRO A 12 30.30 5.56 4.10
CA PRO A 12 29.11 6.21 3.54
C PRO A 12 29.14 7.75 3.61
N HIS A 13 29.83 8.31 4.61
CA HIS A 13 30.00 9.76 4.74
C HIS A 13 30.89 10.37 3.65
N GLU A 14 31.73 9.58 2.97
CA GLU A 14 32.60 10.03 1.88
C GLU A 14 31.91 9.94 0.51
N PHE A 15 30.75 9.29 0.41
CA PHE A 15 30.05 9.09 -0.86
C PHE A 15 29.71 10.42 -1.55
N PRO A 16 29.09 11.41 -0.89
CA PRO A 16 28.76 12.69 -1.52
C PRO A 16 29.98 13.37 -2.13
N ASP A 17 31.04 13.56 -1.33
CA ASP A 17 32.26 14.25 -1.78
C ASP A 17 32.90 13.56 -3.00
N ARG A 18 32.95 12.22 -3.01
CA ARG A 18 33.54 11.46 -4.11
C ARG A 18 32.68 11.50 -5.38
N ILE A 19 31.36 11.36 -5.24
CA ILE A 19 30.43 11.44 -6.36
C ILE A 19 30.45 12.85 -6.96
N TYR A 20 30.37 13.87 -6.11
CA TYR A 20 30.30 15.27 -6.52
C TYR A 20 31.58 15.70 -7.24
N ALA A 21 32.76 15.36 -6.70
CA ALA A 21 34.03 15.70 -7.32
C ALA A 21 34.15 15.11 -8.74
N ALA A 22 33.73 13.85 -8.93
CA ALA A 22 33.79 13.22 -10.23
C ALA A 22 32.75 13.77 -11.22
N LEU A 23 31.52 14.03 -10.75
CA LEU A 23 30.49 14.64 -11.58
C LEU A 23 30.91 16.06 -11.98
N ASP A 24 31.48 16.86 -11.09
CA ASP A 24 31.97 18.22 -11.36
C ASP A 24 33.01 18.29 -12.48
N GLU A 25 33.96 17.35 -12.46
CA GLU A 25 35.02 17.25 -13.46
C GLU A 25 34.55 16.69 -14.80
N THR A 26 33.37 16.07 -14.84
CA THR A 26 32.81 15.43 -16.04
C THR A 26 32.06 16.42 -16.92
N GLU A 27 32.19 16.31 -18.24
CA GLU A 27 31.43 17.14 -19.20
C GLU A 27 29.97 16.67 -19.31
N THR A 28 29.05 17.57 -19.66
CA THR A 28 27.63 17.22 -19.92
C THR A 28 27.52 16.13 -20.99
N GLY A 29 26.64 15.15 -20.76
CA GLY A 29 26.41 14.00 -21.63
C GLY A 29 27.49 12.92 -21.59
N VAL A 30 28.53 13.09 -20.76
CA VAL A 30 29.54 12.04 -20.52
C VAL A 30 29.11 11.20 -19.32
N GLU A 31 29.13 9.88 -19.50
CA GLU A 31 28.78 8.93 -18.45
C GLU A 31 29.92 8.72 -17.45
N VAL A 32 29.51 8.62 -16.18
CA VAL A 32 30.30 8.19 -15.03
C VAL A 32 29.68 6.89 -14.52
N LEU A 33 30.49 5.86 -14.34
CA LEU A 33 30.09 4.62 -13.68
C LEU A 33 30.42 4.71 -12.19
N VAL A 34 29.42 4.58 -11.33
CA VAL A 34 29.58 4.52 -9.88
C VAL A 34 29.31 3.10 -9.41
N ILE A 35 30.27 2.51 -8.71
CA ILE A 35 30.18 1.17 -8.12
C ILE A 35 30.12 1.32 -6.61
N ALA A 36 29.04 0.85 -5.99
CA ALA A 36 28.83 0.97 -4.54
C ALA A 36 28.22 -0.31 -3.95
N ASP A 37 28.45 -0.55 -2.67
CA ASP A 37 27.80 -1.61 -1.90
C ASP A 37 26.42 -1.17 -1.35
N ARG A 38 26.00 0.07 -1.64
CA ARG A 38 24.81 0.72 -1.10
C ARG A 38 24.18 1.65 -2.12
N ASP A 39 22.92 2.02 -1.87
CA ASP A 39 22.18 3.00 -2.64
C ASP A 39 22.88 4.36 -2.68
N ILE A 40 22.90 4.99 -3.87
CA ILE A 40 23.49 6.31 -4.08
C ILE A 40 22.49 7.33 -4.60
N ASP A 41 21.29 6.90 -4.97
CA ASP A 41 20.27 7.71 -5.64
C ASP A 41 19.93 8.98 -4.84
N ALA A 42 19.80 8.89 -3.52
CA ALA A 42 19.56 10.05 -2.66
C ALA A 42 20.71 11.08 -2.73
N HIS A 43 21.96 10.64 -2.92
CA HIS A 43 23.09 11.53 -3.17
C HIS A 43 23.04 12.17 -4.56
N LEU A 44 22.52 11.45 -5.57
CA LEU A 44 22.33 11.99 -6.90
C LEU A 44 21.23 13.06 -6.92
N ILE A 45 20.12 12.85 -6.19
CA ILE A 45 19.09 13.88 -6.00
C ILE A 45 19.68 15.11 -5.31
N GLN A 46 20.42 14.92 -4.24
CA GLN A 46 21.06 16.03 -3.53
C GLN A 46 22.02 16.81 -4.44
N TYR A 47 22.78 16.12 -5.29
CA TYR A 47 23.63 16.76 -6.29
C TYR A 47 22.81 17.61 -7.28
N GLN A 48 21.67 17.10 -7.77
CA GLN A 48 20.79 17.86 -8.68
C GLN A 48 20.35 19.18 -8.05
N ILE A 49 19.94 19.14 -6.78
CA ILE A 49 19.48 20.31 -6.00
C ILE A 49 20.62 21.29 -5.77
N GLU A 50 21.76 20.82 -5.25
CA GLU A 50 22.88 21.70 -4.89
C GLU A 50 23.57 22.34 -6.11
N ARG A 51 23.55 21.66 -7.25
CA ARG A 51 24.23 22.11 -8.48
C ARG A 51 23.30 22.63 -9.55
N ASP A 52 22.00 22.67 -9.29
CA ASP A 52 20.97 23.16 -10.20
C ASP A 52 21.11 22.52 -11.60
N CYS A 53 21.26 21.19 -11.60
CA CYS A 53 21.65 20.42 -12.77
C CYS A 53 20.84 19.13 -12.84
N ALA A 54 20.27 18.82 -14.00
CA ALA A 54 19.59 17.56 -14.20
C ALA A 54 20.61 16.41 -14.31
N LEU A 55 20.27 15.28 -13.70
CA LEU A 55 20.99 14.02 -13.89
C LEU A 55 20.08 13.02 -14.60
N ASP A 56 20.67 12.22 -15.47
CA ASP A 56 20.07 10.97 -15.96
C ASP A 56 20.91 9.81 -15.42
N TRP A 57 20.28 8.85 -14.76
CA TRP A 57 20.97 7.67 -14.29
C TRP A 57 20.13 6.41 -14.42
N ALA A 58 20.84 5.29 -14.54
CA ALA A 58 20.25 3.97 -14.62
C ALA A 58 21.11 2.95 -13.85
N HIS A 59 20.43 2.03 -13.18
CA HIS A 59 21.05 0.86 -12.57
C HIS A 59 21.27 -0.20 -13.65
N GLU A 60 22.47 -0.79 -13.73
CA GLU A 60 22.73 -1.89 -14.69
C GLU A 60 21.86 -3.11 -14.38
N ASP A 61 21.78 -3.43 -13.08
CA ASP A 61 20.89 -4.40 -12.48
C ASP A 61 20.48 -3.82 -11.11
N PRO A 62 19.20 -3.45 -10.91
CA PRO A 62 18.75 -2.79 -9.68
C PRO A 62 18.83 -3.68 -8.45
N ASP A 63 19.01 -5.00 -8.60
CA ASP A 63 19.08 -5.95 -7.49
C ASP A 63 20.48 -6.53 -7.30
N ALA A 64 21.44 -6.16 -8.16
CA ALA A 64 22.80 -6.67 -8.07
C ALA A 64 23.62 -5.99 -6.96
N GLU A 65 24.47 -6.79 -6.32
CA GLU A 65 25.51 -6.33 -5.41
C GLU A 65 26.89 -6.76 -5.95
N PRO A 66 27.84 -5.82 -6.14
CA PRO A 66 27.72 -4.38 -5.91
C PRO A 66 26.80 -3.70 -6.93
N ARG A 67 26.19 -2.58 -6.52
CA ARG A 67 25.35 -1.75 -7.38
C ARG A 67 26.23 -1.00 -8.36
N GLU A 68 25.87 -1.08 -9.63
CA GLU A 68 26.54 -0.38 -10.73
C GLU A 68 25.56 0.62 -11.34
N VAL A 69 25.85 1.91 -11.18
CA VAL A 69 24.98 3.01 -11.60
C VAL A 69 25.69 3.86 -12.64
N ARG A 70 25.12 3.95 -13.84
CA ARG A 70 25.58 4.87 -14.87
C ARG A 70 24.89 6.20 -14.66
N VAL A 71 25.67 7.25 -14.48
CA VAL A 71 25.18 8.61 -14.21
C VAL A 71 25.73 9.54 -15.29
N SER A 72 24.88 10.41 -15.84
CA SER A 72 25.30 11.44 -16.78
C SER A 72 24.66 12.79 -16.43
N LYS A 73 25.49 13.84 -16.41
CA LYS A 73 25.00 15.21 -16.23
C LYS A 73 24.32 15.68 -17.50
N GLN A 74 23.15 16.29 -17.35
CA GLN A 74 22.40 16.91 -18.43
C GLN A 74 22.61 18.44 -18.42
N GLU A 75 21.80 19.14 -19.21
CA GLU A 75 21.77 20.61 -19.15
C GLU A 75 21.31 21.08 -17.75
N PRO A 76 21.66 22.31 -17.35
CA PRO A 76 21.16 22.91 -16.11
C PRO A 76 19.63 22.88 -16.05
N LEU A 77 19.09 22.73 -14.85
CA LEU A 77 17.65 22.86 -14.62
C LEU A 77 17.20 24.29 -14.95
N GLY A 78 15.97 24.45 -15.44
CA GLY A 78 15.37 25.78 -15.60
C GLY A 78 15.08 26.45 -14.27
N ASP A 79 14.83 27.77 -14.29
CA ASP A 79 14.34 28.48 -13.10
C ASP A 79 13.07 27.79 -12.57
N ASP A 80 13.07 27.44 -11.28
CA ASP A 80 12.00 26.72 -10.57
C ASP A 80 11.76 25.25 -11.05
N GLU A 81 12.65 24.67 -11.85
CA GLU A 81 12.56 23.26 -12.27
C GLU A 81 13.18 22.32 -11.23
N LEU A 82 12.44 21.28 -10.84
CA LEU A 82 12.91 20.27 -9.90
C LEU A 82 13.61 19.11 -10.62
N GLY A 83 14.68 18.60 -10.02
CA GLY A 83 15.33 17.37 -10.47
C GLY A 83 14.37 16.18 -10.49
N THR A 84 14.46 15.33 -11.50
CA THR A 84 13.61 14.13 -11.61
C THR A 84 14.22 12.96 -10.85
N PHE A 85 13.39 12.17 -10.18
CA PHE A 85 13.73 10.89 -9.59
C PHE A 85 12.80 9.79 -10.14
N ASP A 86 13.30 9.00 -11.09
CA ASP A 86 12.58 7.84 -11.62
C ASP A 86 12.91 6.58 -10.83
N VAL A 87 11.88 5.98 -10.22
CA VAL A 87 12.02 4.79 -9.35
C VAL A 87 11.38 3.54 -9.94
N ARG A 88 10.91 3.59 -11.19
CA ARG A 88 10.15 2.49 -11.80
C ARG A 88 10.97 1.21 -11.93
N ASP A 89 12.28 1.36 -12.12
CA ASP A 89 13.22 0.23 -12.22
C ASP A 89 13.68 -0.30 -10.85
N LEU A 90 13.30 0.36 -9.75
CA LEU A 90 13.61 -0.11 -8.39
C LEU A 90 12.54 -1.09 -7.90
N ILE A 91 12.98 -2.16 -7.23
CA ILE A 91 12.07 -3.06 -6.52
C ILE A 91 11.32 -2.32 -5.39
N PRO A 92 10.11 -2.78 -5.00
CA PRO A 92 9.25 -2.05 -4.06
C PRO A 92 9.92 -1.69 -2.73
N GLN A 93 10.66 -2.61 -2.10
CA GLN A 93 11.31 -2.36 -0.80
C GLN A 93 12.35 -1.24 -0.91
N ARG A 94 13.29 -1.39 -1.85
CA ARG A 94 14.36 -0.43 -2.15
C ARG A 94 13.80 0.93 -2.53
N ARG A 95 12.74 0.96 -3.36
CA ARG A 95 12.05 2.19 -3.75
C ARG A 95 11.62 3.00 -2.54
N HIS A 96 10.98 2.38 -1.55
CA HIS A 96 10.52 3.08 -0.35
C HIS A 96 11.71 3.58 0.49
N GLU A 97 12.71 2.73 0.73
CA GLU A 97 13.90 3.10 1.50
C GLU A 97 14.61 4.32 0.92
N VAL A 98 14.85 4.32 -0.39
CA VAL A 98 15.54 5.42 -1.06
C VAL A 98 14.68 6.68 -1.11
N LEU A 99 13.36 6.57 -1.27
CA LEU A 99 12.46 7.74 -1.27
C LEU A 99 12.38 8.42 0.10
N LEU A 100 12.34 7.64 1.18
CA LEU A 100 12.39 8.15 2.54
C LEU A 100 13.75 8.82 2.83
N ASP A 101 14.87 8.14 2.53
CA ASP A 101 16.21 8.71 2.70
C ASP A 101 16.42 9.99 1.87
N THR A 102 15.87 10.03 0.65
CA THR A 102 15.88 11.24 -0.18
C THR A 102 15.13 12.39 0.48
N PHE A 103 13.91 12.14 0.97
CA PHE A 103 13.10 13.17 1.63
C PHE A 103 13.73 13.68 2.94
N ASP A 104 14.36 12.79 3.70
CA ASP A 104 15.06 13.13 4.95
C ASP A 104 16.20 14.12 4.72
N ARG A 105 16.91 13.98 3.60
CA ARG A 105 18.03 14.85 3.22
C ARG A 105 17.61 16.22 2.72
N LEU A 106 16.36 16.39 2.27
CA LEU A 106 15.86 17.69 1.80
C LEU A 106 15.91 18.75 2.91
N GLY A 107 16.38 19.94 2.56
CA GLY A 107 16.18 21.17 3.31
C GLY A 107 14.82 21.82 3.03
N PRO A 108 14.41 22.81 3.84
CA PRO A 108 13.20 23.59 3.57
C PRO A 108 13.26 24.32 2.22
N GLY A 109 12.22 24.16 1.40
CA GLY A 109 12.10 24.66 0.04
C GLY A 109 12.70 23.76 -1.03
N GLU A 110 13.40 22.68 -0.65
CA GLU A 110 13.97 21.72 -1.60
C GLU A 110 12.96 20.62 -1.95
N GLY A 111 13.10 20.06 -3.15
CA GLY A 111 12.18 19.05 -3.65
C GLY A 111 12.68 18.35 -4.90
N PHE A 112 11.89 17.38 -5.37
CA PHE A 112 12.15 16.60 -6.57
C PHE A 112 10.85 16.15 -7.24
N VAL A 113 10.93 15.76 -8.51
CA VAL A 113 9.81 15.13 -9.24
C VAL A 113 9.94 13.61 -9.16
N LEU A 114 9.08 12.96 -8.39
CA LEU A 114 8.95 11.51 -8.36
C LEU A 114 8.27 11.00 -9.64
N VAL A 115 8.88 10.03 -10.32
CA VAL A 115 8.26 9.26 -11.41
C VAL A 115 8.05 7.81 -10.97
N ASN A 116 6.79 7.38 -10.95
CA ASN A 116 6.37 6.07 -10.48
C ASN A 116 5.47 5.36 -11.50
N ASP A 117 5.38 4.03 -11.43
CA ASP A 117 4.55 3.20 -12.31
C ASP A 117 3.09 3.08 -11.84
N HIS A 118 2.83 3.42 -10.57
CA HIS A 118 1.51 3.47 -9.94
C HIS A 118 1.33 4.76 -9.13
N ASP A 119 0.13 5.01 -8.62
CA ASP A 119 -0.14 6.18 -7.77
C ASP A 119 0.65 6.08 -6.44
N PRO A 120 1.59 7.01 -6.14
CA PRO A 120 2.40 6.94 -4.92
C PRO A 120 1.67 7.52 -3.69
N LYS A 121 0.34 7.62 -3.70
CA LYS A 121 -0.49 8.09 -2.58
C LYS A 121 -0.17 7.43 -1.22
N PRO A 122 0.17 6.12 -1.11
CA PRO A 122 0.63 5.54 0.15
C PRO A 122 1.88 6.20 0.75
N LEU A 123 2.82 6.63 -0.10
CA LEU A 123 4.04 7.34 0.30
C LEU A 123 3.72 8.74 0.85
N TYR A 124 2.75 9.44 0.26
CA TYR A 124 2.29 10.73 0.79
C TYR A 124 1.83 10.61 2.25
N TYR A 125 1.03 9.59 2.56
CA TYR A 125 0.56 9.38 3.93
C TYR A 125 1.68 8.99 4.89
N GLU A 126 2.66 8.20 4.43
CA GLU A 126 3.84 7.82 5.21
C GLU A 126 4.68 9.04 5.58
N LEU A 127 5.09 9.80 4.56
CA LEU A 127 5.90 11.00 4.75
C LEU A 127 5.18 12.00 5.66
N ARG A 128 3.88 12.23 5.44
CA ARG A 128 3.10 13.17 6.26
C ARG A 128 2.99 12.72 7.71
N SER A 129 2.83 11.42 7.94
CA SER A 129 2.76 10.86 9.29
C SER A 129 4.10 10.93 10.02
N MET A 130 5.21 10.76 9.29
CA MET A 130 6.57 10.82 9.86
C MET A 130 7.04 12.25 10.09
N HIS A 131 6.79 13.15 9.15
CA HIS A 131 7.38 14.49 9.14
C HIS A 131 6.43 15.61 9.54
N GLY A 132 5.13 15.33 9.61
CA GLY A 132 4.08 16.32 9.86
C GLY A 132 3.66 17.07 8.60
N ASP A 133 3.00 18.21 8.80
CA ASP A 133 2.45 19.07 7.75
C ASP A 133 3.53 19.97 7.11
N VAL A 134 4.63 19.35 6.65
CA VAL A 134 5.79 20.01 6.02
C VAL A 134 6.01 19.55 4.58
N ILE A 135 4.99 18.98 3.96
CA ILE A 135 5.07 18.36 2.64
C ILE A 135 4.07 19.04 1.72
N GLU A 136 4.59 19.62 0.66
CA GLU A 136 3.82 20.01 -0.51
C GLU A 136 3.87 18.87 -1.53
N TRP A 137 2.70 18.48 -2.02
CA TRP A 137 2.51 17.31 -2.88
C TRP A 137 1.60 17.68 -4.05
N GLU A 138 2.18 17.82 -5.24
CA GLU A 138 1.47 18.20 -6.45
C GLU A 138 1.64 17.14 -7.53
N TYR A 139 0.53 16.66 -8.09
CA TYR A 139 0.60 15.72 -9.22
C TYR A 139 0.78 16.49 -10.53
N ALA A 140 1.99 16.44 -11.08
CA ALA A 140 2.28 16.94 -12.43
C ALA A 140 1.60 16.08 -13.52
N SER A 141 1.45 14.77 -13.31
CA SER A 141 0.75 13.86 -14.24
C SER A 141 0.14 12.66 -13.54
N ARG A 142 -1.03 12.23 -14.04
CA ARG A 142 -1.76 11.01 -13.61
C ARG A 142 -2.10 10.17 -14.85
N GLY A 143 -1.14 9.37 -15.31
CA GLY A 143 -1.27 8.55 -16.51
C GLY A 143 -1.40 7.06 -16.22
N SER A 144 -2.03 6.32 -17.14
CA SER A 144 -1.98 4.84 -17.12
C SER A 144 -0.55 4.38 -17.48
N GLY A 145 0.30 4.20 -16.46
CA GLY A 145 1.68 3.69 -16.59
C GLY A 145 2.78 4.68 -16.22
N GLU A 146 2.45 5.95 -15.99
CA GLU A 146 3.40 6.94 -15.47
C GLU A 146 2.67 7.96 -14.58
N TRP A 147 3.16 8.09 -13.36
CA TRP A 147 2.72 9.06 -12.37
C TRP A 147 3.88 9.99 -12.08
N ARG A 148 3.65 11.30 -12.19
CA ARG A 148 4.64 12.32 -11.87
C ARG A 148 4.12 13.17 -10.73
N VAL A 149 4.90 13.26 -9.66
CA VAL A 149 4.54 14.01 -8.46
C VAL A 149 5.71 14.90 -8.05
N GLU A 150 5.44 16.19 -7.93
CA GLU A 150 6.35 17.16 -7.30
C GLU A 150 6.20 17.04 -5.79
N ILE A 151 7.32 16.79 -5.12
CA ILE A 151 7.41 16.63 -3.67
C ILE A 151 8.38 17.70 -3.17
N VAL A 152 7.87 18.62 -2.34
CA VAL A 152 8.68 19.71 -1.76
C VAL A 152 8.53 19.67 -0.24
N LYS A 153 9.66 19.80 0.46
CA LYS A 153 9.68 19.93 1.93
C LYS A 153 9.57 21.39 2.30
N THR A 154 8.45 21.81 2.88
CA THR A 154 8.13 23.24 3.05
C THR A 154 8.78 23.88 4.29
N ASP A 155 9.07 23.10 5.33
CA ASP A 155 9.69 23.57 6.57
C ASP A 155 10.56 22.46 7.20
N ALA A 156 11.24 22.77 8.30
CA ALA A 156 11.97 21.78 9.08
C ALA A 156 11.00 20.76 9.69
N SER A 157 11.31 19.48 9.53
CA SER A 157 10.51 18.38 10.08
C SER A 157 10.59 18.32 11.60
N ILE A 158 9.51 17.89 12.24
CA ILE A 158 9.43 17.59 13.69
C ILE A 158 9.49 16.07 13.92
N ALA A 159 10.09 15.31 12.99
CA ALA A 159 10.13 13.85 13.05
C ALA A 159 10.66 13.33 14.40
N ASP A 160 9.92 12.40 14.99
CA ASP A 160 10.27 11.73 16.25
C ASP A 160 10.81 10.33 15.92
N ASP A 161 12.11 10.13 16.18
CA ASP A 161 12.87 8.91 15.88
C ASP A 161 12.71 7.88 17.00
N GLU A 162 11.48 7.43 17.23
CA GLU A 162 11.13 6.46 18.29
C GLU A 162 11.44 5.01 17.91
N GLY A 163 12.43 4.75 17.04
CA GLY A 163 12.89 3.40 16.71
C GLY A 163 11.88 2.53 15.95
N VAL A 164 10.89 3.14 15.29
CA VAL A 164 9.98 2.48 14.33
C VAL A 164 10.45 2.82 12.92
N ILE A 165 10.39 1.88 12.00
CA ILE A 165 10.84 2.12 10.62
C ILE A 165 9.85 2.95 9.80
N THR A 166 8.59 2.99 10.22
CA THR A 166 7.52 3.74 9.55
C THR A 166 6.36 3.96 10.51
N ARG A 167 5.66 5.08 10.34
CA ARG A 167 4.50 5.49 11.12
C ARG A 167 3.38 5.91 10.19
N TYR A 168 2.16 5.48 10.47
CA TYR A 168 0.95 5.95 9.79
C TYR A 168 -0.07 6.50 10.78
N ASP A 169 -0.41 7.77 10.63
CA ASP A 169 -1.62 8.32 11.25
C ASP A 169 -2.84 7.96 10.42
N VAL A 170 -3.46 6.84 10.78
CA VAL A 170 -4.65 6.28 10.13
C VAL A 170 -5.81 7.26 10.11
N ARG A 171 -5.81 8.27 11.00
CA ARG A 171 -6.84 9.34 11.03
C ARG A 171 -6.74 10.25 9.81
N GLU A 172 -5.54 10.45 9.27
CA GLU A 172 -5.26 11.29 8.10
C GLU A 172 -5.48 10.56 6.77
N ILE A 173 -5.53 9.22 6.82
CA ILE A 173 -5.78 8.38 5.64
C ILE A 173 -7.30 8.27 5.41
N PRO A 174 -7.81 8.51 4.19
CA PRO A 174 -9.21 8.28 3.86
C PRO A 174 -9.58 6.82 4.11
N LYS A 175 -10.77 6.61 4.68
CA LYS A 175 -11.27 5.27 5.06
C LYS A 175 -11.06 4.17 4.00
N PRO A 176 -11.37 4.36 2.70
CA PRO A 176 -11.19 3.31 1.71
C PRO A 176 -9.73 2.90 1.50
N ASP A 177 -8.77 3.81 1.72
CA ASP A 177 -7.35 3.56 1.42
C ASP A 177 -6.58 2.96 2.61
N ARG A 178 -7.15 2.99 3.82
CA ARG A 178 -6.45 2.66 5.09
C ARG A 178 -5.84 1.27 5.09
N HIS A 179 -6.67 0.26 4.95
CA HIS A 179 -6.25 -1.13 5.15
C HIS A 179 -5.28 -1.53 4.03
N GLU A 180 -5.58 -1.18 2.78
CA GLU A 180 -4.68 -1.40 1.64
C GLU A 180 -3.30 -0.77 1.86
N THR A 181 -3.26 0.52 2.25
CA THR A 181 -2.01 1.24 2.52
C THR A 181 -1.18 0.54 3.61
N ILE A 182 -1.83 0.14 4.70
CA ILE A 182 -1.17 -0.50 5.85
C ILE A 182 -0.65 -1.89 5.48
N HIS A 183 -1.46 -2.73 4.83
CA HIS A 183 -1.05 -4.07 4.38
C HIS A 183 0.07 -4.01 3.33
N HIS A 184 -0.04 -3.08 2.38
CA HIS A 184 0.99 -2.84 1.37
C HIS A 184 2.31 -2.51 2.06
N ARG A 185 2.32 -1.53 2.99
CA ARG A 185 3.54 -1.18 3.71
C ARG A 185 4.08 -2.36 4.50
N TYR A 186 3.26 -2.98 5.34
CA TYR A 186 3.68 -4.10 6.18
C TYR A 186 4.35 -5.24 5.40
N GLY A 187 3.85 -5.55 4.19
CA GLY A 187 4.44 -6.55 3.32
C GLY A 187 5.90 -6.25 2.93
N MET A 188 6.26 -4.97 2.83
CA MET A 188 7.59 -4.50 2.43
C MET A 188 8.58 -4.30 3.58
N ILE A 189 8.10 -4.35 4.82
CA ILE A 189 8.93 -4.20 6.02
C ILE A 189 9.88 -5.40 6.16
N PRO A 190 11.18 -5.20 6.46
CA PRO A 190 12.09 -6.31 6.78
C PRO A 190 11.61 -7.12 7.99
N ASP A 191 11.97 -8.39 8.05
CA ASP A 191 11.65 -9.21 9.22
C ASP A 191 12.41 -8.68 10.46
N GLY A 192 11.76 -8.68 11.63
CA GLY A 192 12.27 -8.10 12.87
C GLY A 192 11.97 -6.61 13.05
N GLU A 193 11.58 -5.90 11.99
CA GLU A 193 11.30 -4.47 12.04
C GLU A 193 9.86 -4.16 12.46
N THR A 194 9.64 -2.93 12.94
CA THR A 194 8.36 -2.49 13.54
C THR A 194 7.76 -1.29 12.82
N MET A 195 6.48 -1.38 12.47
CA MET A 195 5.66 -0.22 12.08
C MET A 195 4.75 0.26 13.20
N GLU A 196 4.44 1.54 13.20
CA GLU A 196 3.50 2.15 14.14
C GLU A 196 2.25 2.70 13.44
N LEU A 197 1.08 2.45 14.02
CA LEU A 197 -0.20 3.03 13.61
C LEU A 197 -0.73 3.96 14.70
N ILE A 198 -1.15 5.17 14.32
CA ILE A 198 -1.92 6.07 15.18
C ILE A 198 -3.37 6.05 14.72
N ALA A 199 -4.27 5.59 15.58
CA ALA A 199 -5.69 5.41 15.31
C ALA A 199 -6.55 6.11 16.38
N PRO A 200 -7.85 6.39 16.14
CA PRO A 200 -8.71 7.00 17.16
C PRO A 200 -9.06 6.04 18.32
N HIS A 201 -8.92 4.73 18.09
CA HIS A 201 -9.12 3.62 19.03
C HIS A 201 -8.33 2.40 18.50
N GLU A 202 -8.19 1.34 19.30
CA GLU A 202 -7.54 0.11 18.82
C GLU A 202 -8.27 -0.40 17.54
N PRO A 203 -7.56 -0.59 16.41
CA PRO A 203 -8.16 -1.00 15.15
C PRO A 203 -8.36 -2.53 15.12
N GLN A 204 -9.32 -3.02 15.91
CA GLN A 204 -9.66 -4.44 16.01
C GLN A 204 -9.98 -5.11 14.66
N PRO A 205 -10.70 -4.48 13.70
CA PRO A 205 -10.92 -5.08 12.38
C PRO A 205 -9.61 -5.37 11.64
N LEU A 206 -8.72 -4.38 11.58
CA LEU A 206 -7.40 -4.52 10.97
C LEU A 206 -6.55 -5.59 11.66
N ARG A 207 -6.59 -5.67 12.99
CA ARG A 207 -5.89 -6.74 13.74
C ARG A 207 -6.36 -8.14 13.34
N ARG A 208 -7.67 -8.32 13.11
CA ARG A 208 -8.22 -9.60 12.64
C ARG A 208 -7.74 -9.90 11.21
N GLU A 209 -7.76 -8.92 10.33
CA GLU A 209 -7.26 -9.05 8.95
C GLU A 209 -5.78 -9.45 8.93
N PHE A 210 -4.95 -8.81 9.76
CA PHE A 210 -3.55 -9.20 9.94
C PHE A 210 -3.41 -10.65 10.40
N ARG A 211 -4.21 -11.10 11.37
CA ARG A 211 -4.21 -12.50 11.81
C ARG A 211 -4.67 -13.47 10.72
N GLU A 212 -5.70 -13.11 9.95
CA GLU A 212 -6.20 -13.91 8.84
C GLU A 212 -5.15 -14.04 7.72
N GLN A 213 -4.41 -12.96 7.42
CA GLN A 213 -3.46 -12.91 6.32
C GLN A 213 -2.05 -13.40 6.67
N TYR A 214 -1.54 -13.06 7.86
CA TYR A 214 -0.16 -13.33 8.28
C TYR A 214 -0.04 -14.35 9.42
N GLY A 215 -1.16 -14.85 9.95
CA GLY A 215 -1.17 -15.84 11.02
C GLY A 215 -0.51 -15.31 12.29
N ASP A 216 0.48 -16.04 12.79
CA ASP A 216 1.27 -15.67 13.98
C ASP A 216 2.63 -15.03 13.61
N ALA A 217 2.84 -14.63 12.34
CA ALA A 217 4.10 -14.06 11.86
C ALA A 217 4.26 -12.55 12.19
N PHE A 218 3.64 -12.09 13.28
CA PHE A 218 3.73 -10.71 13.76
C PHE A 218 3.33 -10.60 15.23
N ASP A 219 3.89 -9.58 15.89
CA ASP A 219 3.44 -9.12 17.19
C ASP A 219 2.58 -7.86 17.04
N TRP A 220 1.56 -7.74 17.90
CA TRP A 220 0.66 -6.59 17.94
C TRP A 220 0.60 -6.05 19.36
N GLU A 221 1.20 -4.89 19.57
CA GLU A 221 1.30 -4.24 20.88
C GLU A 221 0.60 -2.89 20.85
N VAL A 222 -0.30 -2.66 21.81
CA VAL A 222 -0.89 -1.33 22.04
C VAL A 222 0.02 -0.59 23.02
N VAL A 223 0.79 0.37 22.50
CA VAL A 223 1.80 1.11 23.29
C VAL A 223 1.24 2.37 23.94
N GLU A 224 0.15 2.93 23.39
CA GLU A 224 -0.58 4.07 23.95
C GLU A 224 -2.09 3.88 23.73
N GLU A 225 -2.90 4.13 24.76
CA GLU A 225 -4.35 4.10 24.66
C GLU A 225 -4.96 5.30 25.42
N GLU A 226 -5.18 6.38 24.69
CA GLU A 226 -5.87 7.59 25.15
C GLU A 226 -7.17 7.81 24.36
N PRO A 227 -8.16 8.53 24.91
CA PRO A 227 -9.38 8.85 24.18
C PRO A 227 -9.10 9.58 22.86
N GLY A 228 -9.40 8.94 21.72
CA GLY A 228 -9.18 9.52 20.38
C GLY A 228 -7.74 9.38 19.86
N ARG A 229 -6.86 8.69 20.60
CA ARG A 229 -5.48 8.42 20.19
C ARG A 229 -5.01 7.09 20.78
N CYS A 230 -4.87 6.10 19.91
CA CYS A 230 -4.31 4.80 20.20
C CYS A 230 -3.10 4.59 19.31
N ARG A 231 -1.94 4.24 19.89
CA ARG A 231 -0.73 3.86 19.16
C ARG A 231 -0.59 2.35 19.23
N VAL A 232 -0.43 1.73 18.07
CA VAL A 232 -0.21 0.30 17.93
C VAL A 232 1.10 0.08 17.20
N GLN A 233 1.97 -0.74 17.79
CA GLN A 233 3.16 -1.25 17.11
C GLN A 233 2.89 -2.64 16.57
N ILE A 234 3.27 -2.84 15.31
CA ILE A 234 3.17 -4.13 14.61
C ILE A 234 4.59 -4.53 14.21
N THR A 235 5.12 -5.54 14.87
CA THR A 235 6.48 -6.04 14.62
C THR A 235 6.42 -7.30 13.76
N LYS A 236 7.16 -7.32 12.66
CA LYS A 236 7.21 -8.48 11.78
C LYS A 236 8.11 -9.54 12.39
N ALA A 237 7.65 -10.79 12.50
CA ALA A 237 8.44 -11.85 13.09
C ALA A 237 9.68 -12.19 12.25
N GLU A 238 10.82 -12.45 12.90
CA GLU A 238 12.00 -12.98 12.23
C GLU A 238 11.69 -14.37 11.65
N ARG A 239 11.78 -14.54 10.33
CA ARG A 239 11.74 -15.88 9.74
C ARG A 239 12.95 -16.67 10.22
N SER A 240 12.74 -17.63 11.11
CA SER A 240 13.73 -18.68 11.34
C SER A 240 13.86 -19.47 10.03
N ASP A 241 15.04 -19.46 9.40
CA ASP A 241 15.37 -20.35 8.28
C ASP A 241 15.28 -21.81 8.75
N ALA A 242 14.08 -22.37 8.68
CA ALA A 242 13.78 -23.77 8.92
C ALA A 242 13.24 -24.35 7.61
N THR A 243 14.17 -24.99 6.90
CA THR A 243 13.99 -26.07 5.92
C THR A 243 12.55 -26.46 5.58
N SER A 244 12.22 -26.26 4.30
CA SER A 244 11.19 -26.99 3.55
C SER A 244 11.15 -28.47 3.94
N ASP A 245 10.02 -28.93 4.47
CA ASP A 245 9.51 -30.26 4.19
C ASP A 245 7.98 -30.19 4.11
N GLY A 246 7.48 -30.53 2.93
CA GLY A 246 6.07 -30.57 2.64
C GLY A 246 5.44 -31.84 3.21
N GLU A 247 4.33 -31.67 3.90
CA GLU A 247 3.40 -32.77 4.14
C GLU A 247 1.97 -32.22 4.21
N GLU A 248 1.20 -32.49 3.16
CA GLU A 248 -0.27 -32.47 3.23
C GLU A 248 -0.74 -33.49 4.27
N PRO A 249 -1.88 -33.22 4.94
CA PRO A 249 -2.76 -34.31 5.30
C PRO A 249 -4.19 -34.07 4.80
N THR A 250 -4.53 -34.93 3.84
CA THR A 250 -5.79 -35.64 3.56
C THR A 250 -7.00 -35.44 4.48
N SER A 251 -8.17 -35.31 3.83
CA SER A 251 -9.52 -35.35 4.37
C SER A 251 -10.11 -36.77 4.54
N ALA A 252 -10.99 -36.96 5.54
CA ALA A 252 -12.11 -37.93 5.64
C ALA A 252 -12.87 -37.70 6.98
N THR A 253 -14.09 -37.13 7.02
CA THR A 253 -15.45 -37.74 7.09
C THR A 253 -15.68 -38.67 8.32
N ALA A 254 -16.81 -38.72 9.07
CA ALA A 254 -18.18 -38.16 9.03
C ALA A 254 -18.91 -38.36 10.40
N ASP A 255 -20.14 -37.81 10.50
CA ASP A 255 -21.30 -38.16 11.37
C ASP A 255 -21.33 -37.64 12.84
N ASN A 256 -22.44 -37.16 13.44
CA ASN A 256 -23.84 -36.87 13.04
C ASN A 256 -24.59 -36.17 14.23
N ASP A 257 -25.66 -35.44 13.92
CA ASP A 257 -26.93 -35.21 14.66
C ASP A 257 -27.07 -34.16 15.79
N GLY A 258 -28.14 -33.35 15.73
CA GLY A 258 -28.66 -32.57 16.86
C GLY A 258 -29.43 -31.25 16.58
N VAL A 259 -30.58 -31.35 15.93
CA VAL A 259 -31.68 -30.37 15.67
C VAL A 259 -32.05 -29.34 16.78
N SER A 260 -32.40 -28.09 16.36
CA SER A 260 -33.65 -27.32 16.69
C SER A 260 -33.54 -25.86 16.16
N ALA A 261 -34.29 -25.44 15.12
CA ALA A 261 -35.67 -24.88 15.12
C ALA A 261 -35.77 -23.51 15.85
N GLU A 262 -36.30 -22.40 15.34
CA GLU A 262 -37.01 -21.96 14.11
C GLU A 262 -37.05 -20.41 14.15
N ALA A 263 -37.03 -19.74 12.99
CA ALA A 263 -37.92 -18.61 12.65
C ALA A 263 -37.62 -18.18 11.22
N SER A 264 -38.45 -18.67 10.31
CA SER A 264 -38.49 -18.36 8.89
C SER A 264 -39.12 -16.99 8.65
N ASP A 265 -38.41 -16.13 7.92
CA ASP A 265 -39.01 -15.09 7.08
C ASP A 265 -38.83 -15.51 5.62
N GLU A 266 -39.92 -15.51 4.86
CA GLU A 266 -39.99 -15.99 3.48
C GLU A 266 -39.18 -15.07 2.55
N ILE A 267 -38.27 -15.62 1.75
CA ILE A 267 -37.42 -14.87 0.79
C ILE A 267 -37.65 -15.43 -0.62
N PRO A 268 -37.73 -14.61 -1.68
CA PRO A 268 -38.24 -15.01 -2.99
C PRO A 268 -37.40 -16.11 -3.67
N GLU A 269 -38.06 -17.15 -4.21
CA GLU A 269 -37.44 -18.31 -4.87
C GLU A 269 -36.89 -18.06 -6.29
N SER A 270 -36.90 -16.83 -6.80
CA SER A 270 -36.58 -16.53 -8.22
C SER A 270 -35.74 -15.26 -8.38
N ALA A 271 -34.53 -15.25 -7.84
CA ALA A 271 -33.51 -14.23 -8.12
C ALA A 271 -32.67 -14.64 -9.34
N ALA A 272 -32.36 -13.72 -10.26
CA ALA A 272 -31.49 -13.99 -11.41
C ALA A 272 -30.09 -14.46 -10.94
N GLU A 273 -29.45 -15.38 -11.65
CA GLU A 273 -28.12 -15.91 -11.27
C GLU A 273 -27.01 -15.22 -12.07
N LEU A 274 -25.98 -14.72 -11.38
CA LEU A 274 -24.78 -14.12 -11.95
C LEU A 274 -23.56 -14.96 -11.54
N ASP A 275 -23.11 -15.83 -12.45
CA ASP A 275 -21.87 -16.60 -12.28
C ASP A 275 -20.67 -15.81 -12.80
N VAL A 276 -19.65 -15.67 -11.94
CA VAL A 276 -18.44 -14.88 -12.22
C VAL A 276 -17.14 -15.70 -12.13
N ARG A 277 -17.23 -17.02 -11.93
CA ARG A 277 -16.07 -17.89 -11.68
C ARG A 277 -15.05 -17.89 -12.82
N ASP A 278 -15.51 -17.73 -14.06
CA ASP A 278 -14.67 -17.75 -15.26
C ASP A 278 -14.14 -16.36 -15.67
N LEU A 279 -14.41 -15.31 -14.89
CA LEU A 279 -14.03 -13.94 -15.22
C LEU A 279 -12.72 -13.50 -14.54
N PRO A 280 -11.85 -12.73 -15.23
CA PRO A 280 -10.71 -12.08 -14.58
C PRO A 280 -11.15 -11.15 -13.44
N PRO A 281 -10.36 -11.00 -12.34
CA PRO A 281 -10.75 -10.24 -11.14
C PRO A 281 -11.31 -8.84 -11.42
N ALA A 282 -10.64 -8.06 -12.27
CA ALA A 282 -11.09 -6.71 -12.62
C ALA A 282 -12.48 -6.68 -13.31
N GLN A 283 -12.78 -7.68 -14.15
CA GLN A 283 -14.06 -7.79 -14.85
C GLN A 283 -15.18 -8.32 -13.95
N ARG A 284 -14.84 -9.11 -12.92
CA ARG A 284 -15.80 -9.59 -11.91
C ARG A 284 -16.45 -8.42 -11.19
N HIS A 285 -15.63 -7.53 -10.62
CA HIS A 285 -16.12 -6.39 -9.86
C HIS A 285 -17.01 -5.48 -10.71
N GLU A 286 -16.54 -5.07 -11.90
CA GLU A 286 -17.32 -4.21 -12.78
C GLU A 286 -18.70 -4.81 -13.11
N LYS A 287 -18.75 -6.11 -13.43
CA LYS A 287 -20.00 -6.78 -13.78
C LYS A 287 -20.97 -6.91 -12.61
N ILE A 288 -20.46 -7.16 -11.40
CA ILE A 288 -21.26 -7.32 -10.19
C ILE A 288 -21.88 -5.98 -9.76
N PHE A 289 -21.08 -4.91 -9.71
CA PHE A 289 -21.58 -3.59 -9.35
C PHE A 289 -22.55 -3.02 -10.39
N LYS A 290 -22.31 -3.30 -11.68
CA LYS A 290 -23.27 -2.96 -12.73
C LYS A 290 -24.60 -3.70 -12.55
N ALA A 291 -24.55 -5.02 -12.31
CA ALA A 291 -25.75 -5.81 -12.08
C ALA A 291 -26.54 -5.31 -10.86
N TYR A 292 -25.86 -4.87 -9.80
CA TYR A 292 -26.49 -4.30 -8.62
C TYR A 292 -27.06 -2.90 -8.85
N ALA A 293 -26.36 -2.04 -9.60
CA ALA A 293 -26.84 -0.70 -9.94
C ALA A 293 -28.14 -0.73 -10.75
N ASP A 294 -28.28 -1.74 -11.63
CA ASP A 294 -29.44 -1.97 -12.49
C ASP A 294 -30.68 -2.58 -11.77
N LEU A 295 -30.59 -2.94 -10.49
CA LEU A 295 -31.72 -3.48 -9.70
C LEU A 295 -32.72 -2.38 -9.31
N ASP A 296 -34.02 -2.69 -9.34
CA ASP A 296 -35.05 -1.88 -8.67
C ASP A 296 -35.07 -2.17 -7.14
N ASP A 297 -35.71 -1.30 -6.35
CA ASP A 297 -35.84 -1.49 -4.90
C ASP A 297 -36.62 -2.78 -4.57
N GLY A 298 -36.11 -3.58 -3.63
CA GLY A 298 -36.67 -4.91 -3.31
C GLY A 298 -36.17 -6.05 -4.20
N GLU A 299 -35.42 -5.76 -5.28
CA GLU A 299 -34.87 -6.79 -6.15
C GLU A 299 -33.48 -7.27 -5.70
N GLY A 300 -33.09 -8.46 -6.18
CA GLY A 300 -31.76 -9.02 -5.97
C GLY A 300 -31.41 -10.14 -6.94
N PHE A 301 -30.13 -10.51 -6.95
CA PHE A 301 -29.58 -11.58 -7.77
C PHE A 301 -28.66 -12.50 -6.95
N THR A 302 -28.55 -13.76 -7.36
CA THR A 302 -27.62 -14.73 -6.75
C THR A 302 -26.27 -14.65 -7.45
N LEU A 303 -25.25 -14.17 -6.75
CA LEU A 303 -23.85 -14.24 -7.15
C LEU A 303 -23.30 -15.65 -6.92
N VAL A 304 -22.64 -16.22 -7.94
CA VAL A 304 -21.88 -17.48 -7.82
C VAL A 304 -20.40 -17.19 -7.98
N ASN A 305 -19.61 -17.47 -6.93
CA ASN A 305 -18.17 -17.19 -6.87
C ASN A 305 -17.37 -18.45 -6.54
N ASP A 306 -16.09 -18.50 -6.93
CA ASP A 306 -15.18 -19.63 -6.75
C ASP A 306 -14.48 -19.61 -5.37
N HIS A 307 -14.49 -18.44 -4.72
CA HIS A 307 -13.98 -18.20 -3.37
C HIS A 307 -15.00 -17.42 -2.54
N ASP A 308 -14.79 -17.31 -1.23
CA ASP A 308 -15.71 -16.58 -0.35
C ASP A 308 -15.71 -15.07 -0.70
N PRO A 309 -16.84 -14.49 -1.12
CA PRO A 309 -16.93 -13.07 -1.48
C PRO A 309 -16.98 -12.12 -0.27
N LYS A 310 -16.38 -12.48 0.87
CA LYS A 310 -16.29 -11.63 2.08
C LYS A 310 -15.65 -10.25 1.79
N PRO A 311 -14.57 -10.12 1.00
CA PRO A 311 -14.05 -8.79 0.63
C PRO A 311 -15.07 -7.94 -0.14
N LEU A 312 -15.83 -8.59 -1.02
CA LEU A 312 -16.87 -7.94 -1.81
C LEU A 312 -18.06 -7.49 -0.94
N TYR A 313 -18.43 -8.26 0.09
CA TYR A 313 -19.41 -7.82 1.09
C TYR A 313 -18.98 -6.50 1.74
N HIS A 314 -17.73 -6.39 2.19
CA HIS A 314 -17.23 -5.16 2.80
C HIS A 314 -17.23 -3.98 1.82
N GLN A 315 -17.02 -4.25 0.53
CA GLN A 315 -17.14 -3.22 -0.50
C GLN A 315 -18.60 -2.77 -0.70
N PHE A 316 -19.57 -3.70 -0.71
CA PHE A 316 -20.99 -3.37 -0.75
C PHE A 316 -21.43 -2.59 0.50
N ASP A 317 -20.95 -2.97 1.68
CA ASP A 317 -21.22 -2.26 2.94
C ASP A 317 -20.72 -0.81 2.91
N ALA A 318 -19.57 -0.59 2.27
CA ALA A 318 -18.99 0.74 2.11
C ALA A 318 -19.70 1.61 1.05
N GLU A 319 -20.14 1.01 -0.07
CA GLU A 319 -20.63 1.75 -1.25
C GLU A 319 -22.15 1.80 -1.39
N ALA A 320 -22.89 0.77 -0.95
CA ALA A 320 -24.32 0.63 -1.19
C ALA A 320 -25.21 1.28 -0.12
N GLY A 321 -24.63 1.73 1.01
CA GLY A 321 -25.36 2.33 2.12
C GLY A 321 -26.17 1.31 2.94
N PRO A 322 -26.96 1.73 3.94
CA PRO A 322 -27.64 0.82 4.89
C PRO A 322 -28.80 0.02 4.28
N GLU A 323 -29.08 0.19 2.98
CA GLU A 323 -30.28 -0.30 2.30
C GLU A 323 -30.00 -1.53 1.40
N PHE A 324 -28.82 -2.16 1.50
CA PHE A 324 -28.56 -3.44 0.81
C PHE A 324 -28.73 -4.62 1.76
N TYR A 325 -29.00 -5.80 1.18
CA TYR A 325 -28.99 -7.05 1.93
C TYR A 325 -28.01 -8.06 1.32
N TRP A 326 -27.47 -8.91 2.17
CA TRP A 326 -26.50 -9.94 1.81
C TRP A 326 -26.82 -11.25 2.51
N GLN A 327 -27.05 -12.32 1.75
CA GLN A 327 -27.38 -13.61 2.33
C GLN A 327 -26.66 -14.76 1.64
N TYR A 328 -25.87 -15.51 2.41
CA TYR A 328 -25.28 -16.74 1.91
C TYR A 328 -26.35 -17.80 1.66
N ARG A 329 -26.35 -18.33 0.44
CA ARG A 329 -27.17 -19.47 0.01
C ARG A 329 -26.36 -20.77 0.01
N LYS A 330 -25.05 -20.69 -0.24
CA LYS A 330 -24.14 -21.84 -0.27
C LYS A 330 -22.72 -21.40 0.08
N ARG A 331 -22.00 -22.20 0.87
CA ARG A 331 -20.63 -21.96 1.33
C ARG A 331 -19.79 -23.23 1.18
N ASP A 332 -19.67 -23.73 -0.04
CA ASP A 332 -18.83 -24.90 -0.31
C ASP A 332 -17.50 -24.46 -0.92
N PRO A 333 -16.36 -25.10 -0.57
CA PRO A 333 -15.09 -24.84 -1.23
C PRO A 333 -15.20 -24.96 -2.75
N GLY A 334 -14.91 -23.87 -3.48
CA GLY A 334 -15.04 -23.79 -4.95
C GLY A 334 -16.42 -23.37 -5.48
N GLU A 335 -17.44 -23.25 -4.62
CA GLU A 335 -18.76 -22.72 -5.01
C GLU A 335 -19.46 -22.00 -3.85
N PHE A 336 -19.37 -20.68 -3.86
CA PHE A 336 -20.08 -19.78 -2.96
C PHE A 336 -21.27 -19.18 -3.69
N ARG A 337 -22.45 -19.23 -3.07
CA ARG A 337 -23.65 -18.57 -3.59
C ARG A 337 -24.14 -17.54 -2.59
N VAL A 338 -24.29 -16.29 -3.04
CA VAL A 338 -24.74 -15.19 -2.20
C VAL A 338 -25.88 -14.47 -2.91
N LEU A 339 -27.01 -14.30 -2.23
CA LEU A 339 -28.07 -13.41 -2.68
C LEU A 339 -27.73 -11.97 -2.22
N ILE A 340 -27.68 -11.05 -3.18
CA ILE A 340 -27.37 -9.63 -2.99
C ILE A 340 -28.50 -8.80 -3.60
N GLY A 341 -28.97 -7.75 -2.93
CA GLY A 341 -30.02 -6.89 -3.47
C GLY A 341 -30.32 -5.64 -2.65
N LYS A 342 -31.31 -4.86 -3.09
CA LYS A 342 -31.76 -3.61 -2.45
C LYS A 342 -32.99 -3.88 -1.57
N THR A 343 -33.06 -3.28 -0.38
CA THR A 343 -34.23 -3.33 0.49
C THR A 343 -35.33 -2.41 -0.03
N GLU A 344 -36.61 -2.72 0.23
CA GLU A 344 -37.71 -1.81 -0.12
C GLU A 344 -37.73 -0.61 0.84
N THR A 345 -37.48 0.61 0.34
CA THR A 345 -37.55 1.84 1.15
C THR A 345 -39.01 2.18 1.49
N HIS A 346 -39.49 1.75 2.66
CA HIS A 346 -40.76 2.21 3.21
C HIS A 346 -40.58 3.54 3.96
N SER A 347 -41.12 4.62 3.40
CA SER A 347 -41.13 5.95 4.06
C SER A 347 -42.06 5.95 5.30
N GLY A 348 -41.51 5.71 6.50
CA GLY A 348 -42.23 5.90 7.77
C GLY A 348 -41.38 5.65 9.02
N GLU A 349 -41.03 6.74 9.72
CA GLU A 349 -40.40 6.89 11.06
C GLU A 349 -39.17 6.02 11.44
N PRO A 350 -38.12 6.61 12.06
CA PRO A 350 -36.92 5.87 12.42
C PRO A 350 -37.18 5.03 13.67
N THR A 351 -37.57 3.78 13.50
CA THR A 351 -37.34 2.76 14.52
C THR A 351 -35.86 2.46 14.57
N VAL A 352 -35.25 2.64 15.75
CA VAL A 352 -33.91 2.13 16.07
C VAL A 352 -33.95 0.61 15.89
N SER A 353 -33.48 0.14 14.74
CA SER A 353 -33.25 -1.27 14.46
C SER A 353 -31.82 -1.60 14.89
N GLU A 354 -31.72 -2.47 15.90
CA GLU A 354 -30.50 -3.21 16.23
C GLU A 354 -29.94 -3.85 14.95
N ASP A 355 -28.67 -3.60 14.63
CA ASP A 355 -27.92 -4.18 13.50
C ASP A 355 -28.21 -5.68 13.34
N PRO A 356 -28.96 -6.10 12.29
CA PRO A 356 -29.20 -7.49 12.02
C PRO A 356 -28.72 -7.82 10.61
N ASN A 357 -27.47 -7.50 10.23
CA ASN A 357 -27.01 -7.92 8.90
C ASN A 357 -25.50 -7.98 8.64
N ALA A 358 -24.72 -8.42 9.62
CA ALA A 358 -23.43 -9.05 9.32
C ALA A 358 -23.62 -10.57 9.30
N PRO A 359 -23.59 -11.26 8.13
CA PRO A 359 -23.82 -12.69 8.05
C PRO A 359 -22.55 -13.52 8.36
N PHE A 360 -21.67 -13.03 9.24
CA PHE A 360 -20.38 -13.65 9.57
C PHE A 360 -20.21 -13.93 11.05
#